data_AF-A0A210PPT1-F1
#
_entry.id   AF-A0A210PPT1-F1
#
_cell.length_a   1.000
_cell.length_b   1.000
_cell.length_c   1.000
_cell.angle_alpha   90.00
_cell.angle_beta   90.00
_cell.angle_gamma   90.00
#
_symmetry.space_group_name_H-M   'P 1'
#
loop_
_entity.id
_entity.type
_entity.pdbx_description
1 polymer ?
#
loop_
_entity_poly.entity_id
_entity_poly.type
_entity_poly.pdbx_seq_one_letter_code
_entity_poly.pdbx_strand_id
1 'polypeptide(L)'
;MNTRQLSMSAMDRIESTWYQSLALMERDFPCSIQGAVMHIMHHLPHYLRKFGPVSNFWMFPFERLDSTLSRAIGSARYLELAAVKHMKIQWMMSMLQAAG
;
A
#
# COMPACT_ATOMS: atom_id res chain seq x y z
N MET A 1 1.03 16.42 -9.46
CA MET A 1 0.77 15.00 -9.79
C MET A 1 -0.71 14.85 -10.04
N ASN A 2 -1.11 14.35 -11.21
CA ASN A 2 -2.52 14.17 -11.58
C ASN A 2 -3.02 12.88 -10.90
N THR A 3 -3.47 12.99 -9.65
CA THR A 3 -4.06 11.88 -8.92
C THR A 3 -5.40 11.57 -9.57
N ARG A 4 -5.44 10.59 -10.49
CA ARG A 4 -6.69 10.08 -11.05
C ARG A 4 -7.54 9.58 -9.89
N GLN A 5 -8.51 10.39 -9.49
CA GLN A 5 -9.45 10.05 -8.44
C GLN A 5 -10.30 8.88 -8.97
N LEU A 6 -10.14 7.70 -8.36
CA LEU A 6 -10.95 6.54 -8.74
C LEU A 6 -12.40 6.85 -8.37
N SER A 7 -13.26 7.00 -9.37
CA SER A 7 -14.71 7.12 -9.16
C SER A 7 -15.23 5.86 -8.48
N MET A 8 -16.19 6.00 -7.56
CA MET A 8 -16.85 4.84 -6.93
C MET A 8 -17.46 3.89 -7.96
N SER A 9 -18.03 4.43 -9.04
CA SER A 9 -18.56 3.62 -10.15
C SER A 9 -17.48 2.80 -10.89
N ALA A 10 -16.22 3.23 -10.85
CA ALA A 10 -15.11 2.46 -11.40
C ALA A 10 -14.78 1.25 -10.51
N MET A 11 -15.00 1.35 -9.19
CA MET A 11 -14.71 0.28 -8.23
C MET A 11 -15.65 -0.91 -8.42
N ASP A 12 -16.94 -0.65 -8.58
CA ASP A 12 -17.94 -1.71 -8.78
C ASP A 12 -17.71 -2.46 -10.10
N ARG A 13 -17.27 -1.74 -11.15
CA ARG A 13 -16.86 -2.35 -12.41
C ARG A 13 -15.62 -3.22 -12.25
N ILE A 14 -14.60 -2.75 -11.53
CA ILE A 14 -13.37 -3.53 -11.26
C ILE A 14 -13.71 -4.81 -10.50
N GLU A 15 -14.55 -4.70 -9.48
CA GLU A 15 -15.01 -5.83 -8.68
C GLU A 15 -15.73 -6.88 -9.52
N SER A 16 -16.72 -6.47 -10.32
CA SER A 16 -17.43 -7.37 -11.23
C SER A 16 -16.50 -8.02 -12.26
N THR A 17 -15.59 -7.25 -12.83
CA THR A 17 -14.61 -7.75 -13.83
C THR A 17 -13.66 -8.77 -13.21
N TRP A 18 -13.24 -8.55 -11.96
CA TRP A 18 -12.37 -9.47 -11.24
C TRP A 18 -13.06 -10.83 -11.01
N TYR A 19 -14.31 -10.82 -10.54
CA TYR A 19 -15.07 -12.05 -10.33
C TYR A 19 -15.29 -12.83 -11.63
N GLN A 20 -15.61 -12.12 -12.72
CA GLN A 20 -15.75 -12.77 -14.02
C GLN A 20 -14.42 -13.37 -14.51
N SER A 21 -13.30 -12.67 -14.28
CA SER A 21 -11.97 -13.17 -14.64
C SER A 21 -11.60 -14.43 -13.88
N LEU A 22 -11.88 -14.48 -12.57
CA LEU A 22 -11.65 -15.69 -11.76
C LEU A 22 -12.52 -16.86 -12.22
N ALA A 23 -13.80 -16.63 -12.49
CA ALA A 23 -14.70 -17.67 -12.99
C ALA A 23 -14.25 -18.22 -14.36
N LEU A 24 -13.79 -17.36 -15.26
CA LEU A 24 -13.22 -17.78 -16.54
C LEU A 24 -11.91 -18.55 -16.36
N MET A 25 -11.10 -18.17 -15.37
CA MET A 25 -9.86 -18.87 -15.06
C MET A 25 -10.12 -20.28 -14.50
N GLU A 26 -11.12 -20.45 -13.62
CA GLU A 26 -11.51 -21.76 -13.07
C GLU A 26 -12.01 -22.74 -14.13
N ARG A 27 -12.56 -22.22 -15.24
CA ARG A 27 -12.97 -23.06 -16.37
C ARG A 27 -11.78 -23.78 -17.00
N ASP A 28 -10.64 -23.09 -17.13
CA ASP A 28 -9.49 -23.55 -17.92
C ASP A 28 -8.33 -24.07 -17.04
N PHE A 29 -8.26 -23.66 -15.78
CA PHE A 29 -7.19 -23.98 -14.84
C PHE A 29 -7.72 -24.55 -13.53
N PRO A 30 -6.97 -25.43 -12.85
CA PRO A 30 -7.38 -25.97 -11.56
C PRO A 30 -7.49 -24.85 -10.51
N CYS A 31 -8.52 -24.93 -9.65
CA CYS A 31 -8.76 -23.96 -8.59
C CYS A 31 -7.54 -23.75 -7.66
N SER A 32 -6.65 -24.74 -7.54
CA SER A 32 -5.40 -24.64 -6.77
C SER A 32 -4.46 -23.52 -7.24
N ILE A 33 -4.61 -23.01 -8.47
CA ILE A 33 -3.86 -21.86 -8.95
C ILE A 33 -4.30 -20.55 -8.27
N GLN A 34 -5.52 -20.50 -7.73
CA GLN A 34 -6.04 -19.37 -6.94
C GLN A 34 -5.42 -19.33 -5.55
N GLY A 35 -4.14 -19.01 -5.50
CA GLY A 35 -3.42 -18.82 -4.24
C GLY A 35 -3.91 -17.61 -3.46
N ALA A 36 -3.32 -17.42 -2.27
CA ALA A 36 -3.66 -16.33 -1.36
C ALA A 36 -3.56 -14.93 -2.01
N VAL A 37 -2.64 -14.73 -2.97
CA VAL A 37 -2.52 -13.48 -3.71
C VAL A 37 -3.73 -13.20 -4.59
N MET A 38 -4.34 -14.22 -5.21
CA MET A 38 -5.58 -14.01 -5.96
C MET A 38 -6.75 -13.78 -5.01
N HIS A 39 -6.81 -14.52 -3.90
CA HIS A 39 -7.86 -14.31 -2.90
C HIS A 39 -7.83 -12.88 -2.32
N ILE A 40 -6.64 -12.32 -2.05
CA ILE A 40 -6.57 -10.98 -1.46
C ILE A 40 -7.04 -9.88 -2.43
N MET A 41 -6.89 -10.10 -3.74
CA MET A 41 -7.41 -9.20 -4.77
C MET A 41 -8.94 -9.13 -4.78
N HIS A 42 -9.63 -10.18 -4.30
CA HIS A 42 -11.09 -10.16 -4.09
C HIS A 42 -11.51 -9.07 -3.09
N HIS A 43 -10.68 -8.79 -2.08
CA HIS A 43 -10.96 -7.79 -1.05
C HIS A 43 -10.48 -6.39 -1.43
N LEU A 44 -9.69 -6.26 -2.50
CA LEU A 44 -9.06 -5.01 -2.89
C LEU A 44 -10.06 -3.88 -3.14
N PRO A 45 -11.18 -4.07 -3.87
CA PRO A 45 -12.16 -3.00 -4.06
C PRO A 45 -12.78 -2.50 -2.74
N HIS A 46 -13.09 -3.41 -1.81
CA HIS A 46 -13.57 -3.07 -0.48
C HIS A 46 -12.54 -2.26 0.31
N TYR A 47 -11.27 -2.67 0.31
CA TYR A 47 -10.21 -1.95 1.00
C TYR A 47 -9.92 -0.58 0.40
N LEU A 48 -9.95 -0.47 -0.92
CA LEU A 48 -9.79 0.82 -1.60
C LEU A 48 -10.92 1.80 -1.24
N ARG A 49 -12.16 1.33 -1.10
CA ARG A 49 -13.30 2.15 -0.61
C ARG A 49 -13.10 2.60 0.84
N LYS A 50 -12.51 1.76 1.70
CA LYS A 50 -12.35 2.02 3.14
C LYS A 50 -11.11 2.84 3.49
N PHE A 51 -9.99 2.59 2.82
CA PHE A 51 -8.68 3.12 3.18
C PHE A 51 -8.06 4.02 2.10
N GLY A 52 -8.76 4.23 0.98
CA GLY A 52 -8.25 4.99 -0.15
C GLY A 52 -7.24 4.17 -0.97
N PRO A 53 -6.29 4.80 -1.67
CA PRO A 53 -5.29 4.09 -2.49
C PRO A 53 -4.44 3.08 -1.71
N VAL A 54 -4.00 2.00 -2.37
CA VAL A 54 -3.15 0.95 -1.77
C VAL A 54 -1.88 1.52 -1.14
N SER A 55 -1.34 2.62 -1.67
CA SER A 55 -0.17 3.32 -1.11
C SER A 55 -0.34 3.80 0.33
N ASN A 56 -1.59 3.96 0.78
CA ASN A 56 -1.93 4.44 2.11
C ASN A 56 -2.08 3.30 3.13
N PHE A 57 -2.25 2.06 2.67
CA PHE A 57 -2.41 0.89 3.53
C PHE A 57 -1.45 -0.22 3.09
N TRP A 58 -1.69 -1.45 3.57
CA TRP A 58 -0.84 -2.61 3.30
C TRP A 58 0.57 -2.41 3.89
N MET A 59 1.59 -2.90 3.21
CA MET A 59 3.00 -2.81 3.57
C MET A 59 3.66 -1.52 3.10
N PHE A 60 3.05 -0.73 2.20
CA PHE A 60 3.70 0.48 1.67
C PHE A 60 4.12 1.51 2.74
N PRO A 61 3.35 1.77 3.82
CA PRO A 61 3.81 2.61 4.92
C PRO A 61 5.02 2.01 5.66
N PHE A 62 5.03 0.69 5.85
CA PHE A 62 6.12 -0.01 6.53
C PHE A 62 7.38 -0.04 5.67
N GLU A 63 7.29 -0.31 4.37
CA GLU A 63 8.42 -0.27 3.45
C GLU A 63 9.05 1.13 3.36
N ARG A 64 8.22 2.18 3.40
CA ARG A 64 8.70 3.57 3.49
C ARG A 64 9.42 3.85 4.81
N LEU A 65 8.92 3.30 5.91
CA LEU A 65 9.58 3.38 7.21
C LEU A 65 10.92 2.64 7.18
N ASP A 66 10.97 1.42 6.66
CA ASP A 66 12.18 0.60 6.55
C ASP A 66 13.24 1.30 5.71
N SER A 67 12.84 1.91 4.59
CA SER A 67 13.73 2.75 3.78
C SER A 67 14.30 3.92 4.58
N THR A 68 13.46 4.60 5.36
CA THR A 68 13.87 5.73 6.20
C THR A 68 14.86 5.29 7.28
N LEU A 69 14.58 4.18 7.97
CA LEU A 69 15.45 3.59 8.98
C LEU A 69 16.78 3.15 8.38
N SER A 70 16.74 2.43 7.25
CA SER A 70 17.94 1.95 6.55
C SER A 70 18.87 3.10 6.18
N ARG A 71 18.32 4.23 5.71
CA ARG A 71 19.10 5.45 5.40
C ARG A 71 19.67 6.11 6.66
N ALA A 72 18.94 6.08 7.77
CA ALA A 72 19.39 6.68 9.02
C ALA A 72 20.56 5.89 9.66
N ILE A 73 20.58 4.57 9.51
CA ILE A 73 21.55 3.70 10.19
C ILE A 73 22.74 3.31 9.31
N GLY A 74 22.60 3.35 7.97
CA GLY A 74 23.56 2.77 7.04
C GLY A 74 25.01 3.31 7.10
N SER A 75 25.23 4.49 7.67
CA SER A 75 26.57 5.09 7.85
C SER A 75 26.83 5.60 9.27
N ALA A 76 25.95 5.26 10.22
CA ALA A 76 25.98 5.83 11.56
C ALA A 76 26.93 5.08 12.50
N ARG A 77 27.77 5.84 13.23
CA ARG A 77 28.60 5.28 14.33
C ARG A 77 27.77 4.77 15.50
N TYR A 78 26.60 5.38 15.74
CA TYR A 78 25.65 5.02 16.79
C TYR A 78 24.26 4.87 16.18
N LEU A 79 23.85 3.64 15.89
CA LEU A 79 22.68 3.30 15.08
C LEU A 79 21.37 3.84 15.70
N GLU A 80 21.15 3.58 16.99
CA GLU A 80 19.94 4.00 17.70
C GLU A 80 19.78 5.52 17.76
N LEU A 81 20.86 6.23 18.07
CA LEU A 81 20.86 7.69 18.12
C LEU A 81 20.55 8.30 16.74
N ALA A 82 21.12 7.72 15.68
CA ALA A 82 20.89 8.18 14.32
C ALA A 82 19.44 7.93 13.87
N ALA A 83 18.88 6.76 14.18
CA ALA A 83 17.48 6.44 13.93
C ALA A 83 16.54 7.42 14.66
N VAL A 84 16.73 7.62 15.97
CA VAL A 84 15.89 8.53 16.77
C VAL A 84 15.98 9.98 16.25
N LYS A 85 17.17 10.47 15.92
CA LYS A 85 17.34 11.82 15.35
C LYS A 85 16.62 11.95 14.01
N HIS A 86 16.76 10.97 13.11
CA HIS A 86 16.10 11.00 11.82
C HIS A 86 14.58 10.96 11.95
N MET A 87 14.03 10.12 12.83
CA MET A 87 12.59 10.06 13.08
C MET A 87 12.04 11.39 13.65
N LYS A 88 12.78 12.04 14.56
CA LYS A 88 12.41 13.36 15.08
C LYS A 88 12.39 14.43 13.99
N ILE A 89 13.39 14.45 13.11
CA ILE A 89 13.44 15.38 11.97
C ILE A 89 12.26 15.13 11.03
N GLN A 90 11.98 13.88 10.67
CA GLN A 90 10.84 13.52 9.81
C GLN A 90 9.50 13.93 10.42
N TRP A 91 9.32 13.74 11.73
CA TRP A 91 8.13 14.17 12.45
C TRP A 91 7.97 15.70 12.42
N MET A 92 9.04 16.46 12.70
CA MET A 92 9.01 17.92 12.60
C MET A 92 8.68 18.39 11.18
N MET A 93 9.28 17.80 10.16
CA MET A 93 9.00 18.14 8.75
C MET A 93 7.54 17.88 8.40
N SER A 94 6.98 16.77 8.89
CA SER A 94 5.57 16.42 8.69
C SER A 94 4.63 17.41 9.39
N MET A 95 4.96 17.83 10.61
CA MET A 95 4.22 18.86 11.35
C MET A 95 4.26 20.23 10.65
N LEU A 96 5.43 20.63 10.13
CA LEU A 96 5.58 21.88 9.38
C LEU A 96 4.77 21.85 8.08
N GLN A 97 4.81 20.74 7.34
CA GLN A 97 3.99 20.58 6.12
C GLN A 97 2.49 20.58 6.39
N ALA A 98 2.06 20.08 7.57
CA ALA A 98 0.66 20.13 7.98
C ALA A 98 0.22 21.53 8.45
N ALA A 99 1.16 22.40 8.82
CA ALA A 99 0.90 23.75 9.34
C ALA A 99 0.76 24.84 8.25
N GLY A 100 1.16 24.55 7.00
CA GLY A 100 1.04 25.47 5.85
C GLY A 100 2.36 25.73 5.14
#